data_AF-A0A381E5Z9-F1
#
_entry.id   AF-A0A381E5Z9-F1
#
_cell.length_a   1.000
_cell.length_b   1.000
_cell.length_c   1.000
_cell.angle_alpha   90.00
_cell.angle_beta   90.00
_cell.angle_gamma   90.00
#
_symmetry.space_group_name_H-M   'P 1'
#
loop_
_entity.id
_entity.type
_entity.pdbx_description
1 polymer ?
#
loop_
_entity_poly.entity_id
_entity_poly.type
_entity_poly.pdbx_seq_one_letter_code
_entity_poly.pdbx_strand_id
1 'polypeptide(L)'
;MSNNSIITFSEAREVAQKALKDILIDWADLDAGEDICFLSDHYMESEGCWFFFRHDNIFISPDKGPADSAVAVSKRGEVRLIADFRATPEMANKYLKFMSEYFIKSNL
;
A
#
# COMPACT_ATOMS: atom_id res chain seq x y z
N MET A 1 -12.77 -13.10 -18.92
CA MET A 1 -13.89 -12.57 -18.12
C MET A 1 -13.29 -11.61 -17.11
N SER A 2 -13.49 -10.31 -17.28
CA SER A 2 -13.03 -9.32 -16.29
C SER A 2 -13.92 -9.49 -15.06
N ASN A 3 -13.37 -10.01 -13.96
CA ASN A 3 -14.10 -10.06 -12.69
C ASN A 3 -14.45 -8.62 -12.33
N ASN A 4 -15.74 -8.27 -12.40
CA ASN A 4 -16.23 -6.92 -12.11
C ASN A 4 -16.51 -6.72 -10.61
N SER A 5 -16.01 -7.64 -9.78
CA SER A 5 -16.23 -7.67 -8.34
C SER A 5 -15.27 -6.70 -7.67
N ILE A 6 -15.86 -5.75 -6.94
CA ILE A 6 -15.11 -4.88 -6.04
C ILE A 6 -14.70 -5.69 -4.82
N ILE A 7 -13.43 -5.61 -4.43
CA ILE A 7 -12.92 -6.25 -3.22
C ILE A 7 -13.35 -5.47 -1.97
N THR A 8 -13.50 -6.17 -0.87
CA THR A 8 -13.74 -5.61 0.45
C THR A 8 -12.47 -4.99 1.05
N PHE A 9 -12.60 -4.22 2.12
CA PHE A 9 -11.46 -3.71 2.86
C PHE A 9 -10.56 -4.83 3.40
N SER A 10 -11.14 -5.93 3.90
CA SER A 10 -10.36 -7.07 4.43
C SER A 10 -9.51 -7.70 3.33
N GLU A 11 -10.10 -7.95 2.17
CA GLU A 11 -9.39 -8.48 1.01
C GLU A 11 -8.32 -7.50 0.52
N ALA A 12 -8.61 -6.20 0.49
CA ALA A 12 -7.62 -5.16 0.13
C ALA A 12 -6.44 -5.13 1.11
N ARG A 13 -6.70 -5.32 2.41
CA ARG A 13 -5.67 -5.39 3.46
C ARG A 13 -4.79 -6.63 3.28
N GLU A 14 -5.37 -7.79 2.93
CA GLU A 14 -4.60 -9.00 2.61
C GLU A 14 -3.72 -8.81 1.36
N VAL A 15 -4.27 -8.19 0.31
CA VAL A 15 -3.51 -7.84 -0.90
C VAL A 15 -2.34 -6.91 -0.56
N ALA A 16 -2.57 -5.89 0.26
CA ALA A 16 -1.53 -4.95 0.70
C ALA A 16 -0.44 -5.62 1.55
N GLN A 17 -0.83 -6.46 2.51
CA GLN A 17 0.09 -7.22 3.37
C GLN A 17 1.01 -8.11 2.51
N LYS A 18 0.44 -8.82 1.52
CA LYS A 18 1.22 -9.63 0.59
C LYS A 18 2.17 -8.78 -0.25
N ALA A 19 1.67 -7.69 -0.83
CA ALA A 19 2.50 -6.82 -1.67
C ALA A 19 3.68 -6.22 -0.90
N LEU A 20 3.44 -5.73 0.32
CA LEU A 20 4.51 -5.21 1.17
C LEU A 20 5.48 -6.31 1.58
N LYS A 21 5.00 -7.52 1.93
CA LYS A 21 5.90 -8.65 2.18
C LYS A 21 6.82 -8.93 1.00
N ASP A 22 6.27 -9.00 -0.20
CA ASP A 22 7.01 -9.29 -1.43
C ASP A 22 8.02 -8.16 -1.77
N ILE A 23 7.70 -6.91 -1.47
CA ILE A 23 8.61 -5.76 -1.65
C ILE A 23 9.71 -5.73 -0.58
N LEU A 24 9.35 -6.01 0.68
CA LEU A 24 10.22 -5.79 1.83
C LEU A 24 11.16 -6.95 2.09
N ILE A 25 10.87 -8.16 1.61
CA ILE A 25 11.76 -9.31 1.80
C ILE A 25 13.16 -9.07 1.25
N ASP A 26 13.28 -8.25 0.21
CA ASP A 26 14.56 -7.89 -0.41
C ASP A 26 15.21 -6.64 0.22
N TRP A 27 14.44 -5.82 0.95
CA TRP A 27 14.86 -4.47 1.37
C TRP A 27 15.03 -4.31 2.87
N ALA A 28 14.22 -5.00 3.66
CA ALA A 28 14.20 -4.90 5.10
C ALA A 28 15.08 -5.99 5.73
N ASP A 29 15.78 -5.64 6.80
CA ASP A 29 16.49 -6.60 7.63
C ASP A 29 15.49 -7.29 8.57
N LEU A 30 14.76 -8.27 8.01
CA LEU A 30 13.75 -9.04 8.72
C LEU A 30 14.37 -10.32 9.29
N ASP A 31 14.19 -10.57 10.59
CA ASP A 31 14.48 -11.88 11.16
C ASP A 31 13.43 -12.89 10.63
N ALA A 32 13.90 -13.89 9.89
CA ALA A 32 13.10 -14.79 9.04
C ALA A 32 12.13 -15.75 9.79
N GLY A 33 11.79 -15.48 11.04
CA GLY A 33 11.04 -16.38 11.92
C GLY A 33 9.71 -15.87 12.48
N GLU A 34 9.36 -14.59 12.32
CA GLU A 34 8.14 -14.01 12.92
C GLU A 34 7.02 -13.79 11.91
N ASP A 35 5.77 -13.96 12.34
CA ASP A 35 4.57 -13.48 11.64
C ASP A 35 4.55 -11.94 11.69
N ILE A 36 5.39 -11.32 10.85
CA ILE A 36 5.54 -9.86 10.82
C ILE A 36 4.30 -9.25 10.16
N CYS A 37 3.61 -8.38 10.91
CA CYS A 37 2.63 -7.47 10.33
C CYS A 37 3.39 -6.38 9.55
N PHE A 38 3.24 -6.35 8.23
CA PHE A 38 3.93 -5.36 7.39
C PHE A 38 3.17 -4.02 7.33
N LEU A 39 1.93 -4.02 7.82
CA LEU A 39 1.00 -2.92 7.74
C LEU A 39 0.92 -2.13 9.05
N SER A 40 0.96 -0.81 8.93
CA SER A 40 0.46 0.10 9.96
C SER A 40 -1.06 -0.08 10.10
N ASP A 41 -1.59 0.22 11.29
CA ASP A 41 -3.04 0.35 11.49
C ASP A 41 -3.62 1.60 10.83
N HIS A 42 -2.77 2.58 10.52
CA HIS A 42 -3.17 3.72 9.72
C HIS A 42 -3.40 3.30 8.27
N TYR A 43 -4.48 3.79 7.67
CA TYR A 43 -4.79 3.67 6.26
C TYR A 43 -5.55 4.91 5.80
N MET A 44 -5.59 5.13 4.49
CA MET A 44 -6.47 6.13 3.89
C MET A 44 -7.35 5.48 2.84
N GLU A 45 -8.54 6.04 2.62
CA GLU A 45 -9.51 5.52 1.65
C GLU A 45 -10.11 6.64 0.81
N SER A 46 -10.29 6.35 -0.47
CA SER A 46 -11.11 7.10 -1.41
C SER A 46 -11.97 6.13 -2.23
N GLU A 47 -12.86 6.67 -3.06
CA GLU A 47 -13.80 5.91 -3.88
C GLU A 47 -13.10 4.82 -4.73
N GLY A 48 -11.94 5.13 -5.30
CA GLY A 48 -11.22 4.23 -6.22
C GLY A 48 -10.15 3.35 -5.58
N CYS A 49 -9.71 3.63 -4.34
CA CYS A 49 -8.60 2.87 -3.73
C CYS A 49 -8.45 3.08 -2.22
N TRP A 50 -7.63 2.22 -1.62
CA TRP A 50 -7.05 2.38 -0.30
C TRP A 50 -5.55 2.63 -0.39
N PHE A 51 -5.01 3.45 0.50
CA PHE A 51 -3.59 3.51 0.80
C PHE A 51 -3.32 2.77 2.09
N PHE A 52 -2.36 1.86 2.05
CA PHE A 52 -1.88 1.09 3.17
C PHE A 52 -0.40 1.40 3.40
N PHE A 53 -0.04 1.69 4.65
CA PHE A 53 1.31 2.13 5.01
C PHE A 53 2.10 1.01 5.64
N ARG A 54 3.42 1.04 5.46
CA ARG A 54 4.33 0.13 6.14
C ARG A 54 4.26 0.35 7.66
N HIS A 55 4.37 -0.72 8.43
CA HIS A 55 4.52 -0.62 9.88
C HIS A 55 5.80 0.15 10.25
N ASP A 56 5.73 1.00 11.29
CA ASP A 56 6.80 1.93 11.65
C ASP A 56 8.04 1.26 12.29
N ASN A 57 7.94 -0.03 12.62
CA ASN A 57 9.02 -0.83 13.19
C ASN A 57 9.91 -1.47 12.11
N ILE A 58 9.47 -1.45 10.84
CA ILE A 58 10.25 -2.01 9.74
C ILE A 58 11.19 -0.92 9.25
N PHE A 59 12.47 -1.12 9.56
CA PHE A 59 13.54 -0.30 9.05
C PHE A 59 14.00 -0.81 7.68
N ILE A 60 14.10 0.11 6.72
CA ILE A 60 14.78 -0.13 5.44
C ILE A 60 15.98 0.79 5.39
N SER A 61 17.16 0.20 5.16
CA SER A 61 18.36 0.99 4.97
C SER A 61 18.27 1.78 3.65
N PRO A 62 18.64 3.07 3.61
CA PRO A 62 18.49 3.92 2.42
C PRO A 62 19.19 3.40 1.15
N ASP A 63 20.19 2.54 1.28
CA ASP A 63 20.91 1.88 0.19
C ASP A 63 20.18 0.65 -0.39
N LYS A 64 19.16 0.12 0.32
CA LYS A 64 18.41 -1.08 -0.09
C LYS A 64 17.10 -0.79 -0.81
N GLY A 65 16.43 0.32 -0.48
CA GLY A 65 15.16 0.67 -1.10
C GLY A 65 14.62 2.01 -0.62
N PRO A 66 13.53 2.51 -1.24
CA PRO A 66 12.85 3.72 -0.78
C PRO A 66 12.36 3.51 0.66
N ALA A 67 13.01 4.22 1.59
CA ALA A 67 12.70 4.12 3.01
C ALA A 67 11.25 4.54 3.33
N ASP A 68 10.65 5.40 2.50
CA ASP A 68 9.31 5.97 2.69
C ASP A 68 8.35 5.47 1.60
N SER A 69 7.99 4.19 1.67
CA SER A 69 7.07 3.56 0.71
C SER A 69 5.78 3.07 1.37
N ALA A 70 4.68 3.24 0.65
CA ALA A 70 3.35 2.70 0.96
C ALA A 70 2.78 1.99 -0.28
N VAL A 71 1.62 1.35 -0.16
CA VAL A 71 0.95 0.72 -1.29
C VAL A 71 -0.46 1.27 -1.47
N ALA A 72 -0.81 1.58 -2.72
CA ALA A 72 -2.17 1.87 -3.13
C ALA A 72 -2.79 0.57 -3.68
N VAL A 73 -3.97 0.21 -3.18
CA VAL A 73 -4.75 -0.94 -3.64
C VAL A 73 -6.07 -0.43 -4.20
N SER A 74 -6.35 -0.71 -5.47
CA SER A 74 -7.60 -0.34 -6.12
C SER A 74 -8.79 -1.12 -5.56
N LYS A 75 -10.00 -0.67 -5.85
CA LYS A 75 -11.23 -1.43 -5.57
C LYS A 75 -11.32 -2.77 -6.30
N ARG A 76 -10.45 -3.08 -7.27
CA ARG A 76 -10.39 -4.39 -7.94
C ARG A 76 -9.13 -5.20 -7.60
N GLY A 77 -8.34 -4.74 -6.63
CA GLY A 77 -7.15 -5.44 -6.14
C GLY A 77 -5.85 -5.15 -6.89
N GLU A 78 -5.83 -4.14 -7.76
CA GLU A 78 -4.60 -3.68 -8.41
C GLU A 78 -3.70 -2.94 -7.41
N VAL A 79 -2.42 -3.29 -7.39
CA VAL A 79 -1.45 -2.71 -6.45
C VAL A 79 -0.51 -1.74 -7.17
N ARG A 80 -0.22 -0.61 -6.53
CA ARG A 80 0.85 0.31 -6.92
C ARG A 80 1.69 0.67 -5.71
N LEU A 81 3.01 0.55 -5.85
CA LEU A 81 3.96 1.12 -4.90
C LEU A 81 3.90 2.64 -5.02
N ILE A 82 3.77 3.31 -3.88
CA ILE A 82 3.64 4.77 -3.79
C ILE A 82 4.58 5.31 -2.72
N ALA A 83 4.85 6.61 -2.76
CA ALA A 83 5.57 7.28 -1.68
C ALA A 83 4.68 7.40 -0.43
N ASP A 84 5.27 7.25 0.74
CA ASP A 84 4.62 7.50 2.03
C ASP A 84 4.62 9.01 2.33
N PHE A 85 3.45 9.63 2.27
CA PHE A 85 3.25 11.05 2.57
C PHE A 85 2.58 11.29 3.94
N ARG A 86 2.62 10.33 4.88
CA ARG A 86 1.99 10.50 6.23
C ARG A 86 2.48 11.74 6.97
N ALA A 87 3.73 12.15 6.77
CA ALA A 87 4.29 13.37 7.35
C ALA A 87 3.71 14.67 6.76
N THR A 88 3.02 14.59 5.61
CA THR A 88 2.46 15.74 4.87
C THR A 88 0.99 15.46 4.48
N PRO A 89 0.03 15.63 5.42
CA PRO A 89 -1.36 15.23 5.22
C PRO A 89 -2.05 15.88 4.01
N GLU A 90 -1.74 17.13 3.67
CA GLU A 90 -2.32 17.76 2.47
C GLU A 90 -1.86 17.07 1.18
N MET A 91 -0.57 16.70 1.12
CA MET A 91 0.00 16.00 -0.03
C MET A 91 -0.52 14.55 -0.11
N ALA A 92 -0.62 13.86 1.02
CA ALA A 92 -1.21 12.52 1.09
C ALA A 92 -2.65 12.51 0.56
N ASN A 93 -3.48 13.45 0.98
CA ASN A 93 -4.86 13.58 0.50
C ASN A 93 -4.93 13.92 -0.99
N LYS A 94 -4.07 14.84 -1.47
CA LYS A 94 -4.01 15.17 -2.90
C LYS A 94 -3.62 13.94 -3.73
N TYR A 95 -2.67 13.16 -3.25
CA TYR A 95 -2.21 11.98 -3.96
C TYR A 95 -3.23 10.83 -3.93
N LEU A 96 -3.92 10.63 -2.80
CA LEU A 96 -5.02 9.69 -2.67
C LEU A 96 -6.11 9.97 -3.71
N LYS A 97 -6.52 11.23 -3.86
CA LYS A 97 -7.51 11.64 -4.88
C LYS A 97 -7.01 11.37 -6.30
N PHE A 98 -5.76 11.72 -6.58
CA PHE A 98 -5.14 11.46 -7.89
C PHE A 98 -5.14 9.96 -8.23
N MET A 99 -4.71 9.10 -7.29
CA MET A 99 -4.69 7.65 -7.50
C MET A 99 -6.10 7.07 -7.63
N SER A 100 -7.05 7.55 -6.82
CA SER A 100 -8.46 7.18 -6.91
C SER A 100 -9.03 7.45 -8.31
N GLU A 101 -8.82 8.65 -8.83
CA GLU A 101 -9.24 9.01 -10.19
C GLU A 101 -8.53 8.17 -11.26
N TYR A 102 -7.25 7.90 -11.09
CA TYR A 102 -6.47 7.06 -12.00
C TYR A 102 -7.08 5.65 -12.09
N PHE A 103 -7.32 4.98 -10.96
CA PHE A 103 -7.89 3.63 -10.96
C PHE A 103 -9.29 3.60 -11.59
N ILE A 104 -10.15 4.57 -11.25
CA ILE A 104 -11.50 4.69 -11.84
C ILE A 104 -11.41 4.86 -13.37
N LYS A 105 -10.58 5.79 -13.86
CA LYS A 105 -10.43 6.07 -15.31
C LYS A 105 -9.81 4.90 -16.07
N SER A 106 -8.91 4.16 -15.42
CA SER A 106 -8.27 2.98 -16.00
C SER A 106 -9.12 1.70 -15.88
N ASN A 107 -10.28 1.77 -15.23
CA ASN A 107 -11.12 0.61 -14.91
C ASN A 107 -10.35 -0.49 -14.17
N LEU A 108 -9.49 -0.05 -13.24
CA LEU A 108 -8.62 -0.85 -12.38
C LEU A 108 -9.14 -0.86 -10.94
#